data_AF-A0A9Q0YM13-F1
#
_entry.id   AF-A0A9Q0YM13-F1
#
_cell.length_a   1.000
_cell.length_b   1.000
_cell.length_c   1.000
_cell.angle_alpha   90.00
_cell.angle_beta   90.00
_cell.angle_gamma   90.00
#
_symmetry.space_group_name_H-M   'P 1'
#
loop_
_entity.id
_entity.type
_entity.pdbx_description
1 polymer ?
#
loop_
_entity_poly.entity_id
_entity_poly.type
_entity_poly.pdbx_seq_one_letter_code
_entity_poly.pdbx_strand_id
1 'polypeptide(L)'
;MAWLLRYKKFLMTLRKHEGSTTKDDLSVEELKEAEMETVEWVQRESFPTAKKSPSKCKVTAFRKLSPVLVQGVLRVGGRLSRSQLNYDQKHPVILPSDHHVTKLIIEHHHSSVGHIGAGMTWASLWNHHWVMRGGATVRKVIGKCLTSRKRNALPGQQYMTDLPAPRVTADKPPFFSVGIGPVWTVCGKARPQFS
;
A
#
# COMPACT_ATOMS: atom_id res chain seq x y z
N MET A 1 7.50 12.70 10.69
CA MET A 1 6.37 13.60 11.05
C MET A 1 6.21 13.78 12.55
N ALA A 2 6.22 12.72 13.36
CA ALA A 2 6.03 12.84 14.81
C ALA A 2 7.02 13.80 15.52
N TRP A 3 8.31 13.76 15.16
CA TRP A 3 9.29 14.74 15.65
C TRP A 3 8.96 16.21 15.32
N LEU A 4 8.39 16.48 14.14
CA LEU A 4 7.99 17.85 13.75
C LEU A 4 6.79 18.34 14.56
N LEU A 5 5.87 17.44 14.89
CA LEU A 5 4.70 17.77 15.71
C LEU A 5 5.07 17.92 17.18
N ARG A 6 6.00 17.10 17.69
CA ARG A 6 6.61 17.29 18.99
C ARG A 6 7.35 18.63 19.08
N TYR A 7 8.09 18.99 18.03
CA TYR A 7 8.74 20.30 17.95
C TYR A 7 7.73 21.46 17.87
N LYS A 8 6.65 21.32 17.09
CA LYS A 8 5.54 22.29 17.06
C LYS A 8 4.89 22.45 18.44
N LYS A 9 4.57 21.34 19.12
CA LYS A 9 4.02 21.35 20.49
C LYS A 9 5.00 22.03 21.44
N PHE A 10 6.28 21.69 21.37
CA PHE A 10 7.34 22.33 22.13
C PHE A 10 7.37 23.86 21.93
N LEU A 11 7.33 24.35 20.69
CA LEU A 11 7.27 25.79 20.41
C LEU A 11 6.00 26.45 20.98
N MET A 12 4.85 25.77 20.93
CA MET A 12 3.60 26.27 21.52
C MET A 12 3.63 26.30 23.06
N THR A 13 4.27 25.31 23.68
CA THR A 13 4.47 25.20 25.12
C THR A 13 5.44 26.27 25.64
N LEU A 14 6.53 26.53 24.91
CA LEU A 14 7.43 27.66 25.18
C LEU A 14 6.69 29.00 25.13
N ARG A 15 5.74 29.16 24.20
CA ARG A 15 4.90 30.36 24.10
C ARG A 15 3.93 30.53 25.27
N LYS A 16 3.60 29.46 25.99
CA LYS A 16 2.68 29.45 27.14
C LYS A 16 3.36 29.53 28.50
N HIS A 17 4.69 29.57 28.57
CA HIS A 17 5.46 29.52 29.83
C HIS A 17 5.16 28.28 30.71
N GLU A 18 4.60 27.21 30.16
CA GLU A 18 4.40 25.95 30.89
C GLU A 18 5.60 25.04 30.64
N GLY A 19 6.53 24.94 31.59
CA GLY A 19 7.74 24.15 31.45
C GLY A 19 7.49 22.66 31.69
N SER A 20 7.26 21.88 30.64
CA SER A 20 7.52 20.45 30.67
C SER A 20 7.89 19.94 29.28
N THR A 21 9.15 19.53 29.14
CA THR A 21 9.71 18.87 27.97
C THR A 21 9.96 17.42 28.33
N THR A 22 9.25 16.48 27.71
CA THR A 22 9.67 15.08 27.74
C THR A 22 10.94 14.98 26.90
N LYS A 23 12.03 14.44 27.48
CA LYS A 23 13.29 14.10 26.79
C LYS A 23 13.32 12.63 26.36
N ASP A 24 12.18 11.98 26.36
CA ASP A 24 12.07 10.54 26.09
C ASP A 24 12.00 10.22 24.60
N ASP A 25 12.25 8.96 24.28
CA ASP A 25 12.03 8.41 22.94
C ASP A 25 10.57 8.64 22.48
N LEU A 26 10.37 8.64 21.15
CA LEU A 26 9.05 8.80 20.54
C LEU A 26 8.09 7.72 21.07
N SER A 27 7.01 8.15 21.72
CA SER A 27 5.99 7.20 22.17
C SER A 27 5.13 6.73 20.98
N VAL A 28 4.54 5.54 21.11
CA VAL A 28 3.59 5.01 20.13
C VAL A 28 2.37 5.92 20.00
N GLU A 29 1.98 6.58 21.08
CA GLU A 29 0.86 7.52 21.12
C GLU A 29 1.19 8.78 20.31
N GLU A 30 2.39 9.34 20.47
CA GLU A 30 2.87 10.48 19.68
C GLU A 30 2.89 10.17 18.18
N LEU A 31 3.29 8.95 17.81
CA LEU A 31 3.27 8.49 16.42
C LEU A 31 1.86 8.41 15.85
N LYS A 32 0.90 7.86 16.62
CA LYS A 32 -0.51 7.77 16.22
C LYS A 32 -1.15 9.15 16.08
N GLU A 33 -0.91 10.05 17.03
CA GLU A 33 -1.38 11.43 16.94
C GLU A 33 -0.82 12.12 15.69
N ALA A 34 0.46 11.91 15.41
CA ALA A 34 1.10 12.49 14.25
C ALA A 34 0.52 12.00 12.92
N GLU A 35 0.22 10.71 12.85
CA GLU A 35 -0.48 10.12 11.72
C GLU A 35 -1.86 10.75 11.54
N MET A 36 -2.65 10.84 12.62
CA MET A 36 -3.99 11.41 12.58
C MET A 36 -4.01 12.89 12.19
N GLU A 37 -3.08 13.71 12.71
CA GLU A 37 -2.96 15.14 12.34
C GLU A 37 -2.56 15.30 10.87
N THR A 38 -1.69 14.43 10.37
CA THR A 38 -1.31 14.41 8.95
C THR A 38 -2.54 14.10 8.09
N VAL A 39 -3.32 13.08 8.45
CA VAL A 39 -4.54 12.72 7.73
C VAL A 39 -5.58 13.83 7.79
N GLU A 40 -5.73 14.46 8.94
CA GLU A 40 -6.62 15.61 9.13
C GLU A 40 -6.26 16.76 8.17
N TRP A 41 -4.97 17.07 8.07
CA TRP A 41 -4.45 18.10 7.17
C TRP A 41 -4.77 17.78 5.71
N VAL A 42 -4.51 16.55 5.28
CA VAL A 42 -4.83 16.07 3.92
C VAL A 42 -6.32 16.19 3.61
N GLN A 43 -7.18 15.85 4.57
CA GLN A 43 -8.63 15.98 4.41
C GLN A 43 -9.09 17.43 4.31
N ARG A 44 -8.46 18.34 5.06
CA ARG A 44 -8.78 19.78 5.00
C ARG A 44 -8.45 20.37 3.64
N GLU A 45 -7.33 19.94 3.05
CA GLU A 45 -6.90 20.36 1.72
C GLU A 45 -7.80 19.76 0.62
N SER A 46 -8.05 18.45 0.68
CA SER A 46 -8.77 17.73 -0.38
C SER A 46 -10.29 17.86 -0.30
N PHE A 47 -10.85 18.04 0.91
CA PHE A 47 -12.29 18.00 1.17
C PHE A 47 -12.78 19.17 2.04
N PRO A 48 -12.54 20.44 1.63
CA PRO A 48 -12.86 21.61 2.46
C PRO A 48 -14.36 21.74 2.76
N THR A 49 -15.23 21.37 1.81
CA THR A 49 -16.69 21.41 1.97
C THR A 49 -17.20 20.30 2.88
N ALA A 50 -16.70 19.07 2.73
CA ALA A 50 -17.08 17.95 3.59
C ALA A 50 -16.66 18.15 5.05
N LYS A 51 -15.50 18.78 5.28
CA LYS A 51 -14.99 19.14 6.62
C LYS A 51 -15.91 20.13 7.34
N LYS A 52 -16.43 21.13 6.63
CA LYS A 52 -17.34 22.14 7.21
C LYS A 52 -18.73 21.59 7.49
N SER A 53 -19.26 20.80 6.57
CA SER A 53 -20.57 20.17 6.75
C SER A 53 -20.65 18.86 5.94
N PRO A 54 -20.43 17.71 6.60
CA PRO A 54 -20.42 16.43 5.91
C PRO A 54 -21.77 16.10 5.26
N SER A 55 -22.87 16.49 5.90
CA SER A 55 -24.25 16.28 5.41
C SER A 55 -24.62 17.16 4.20
N LYS A 56 -24.02 18.36 4.07
CA LYS A 56 -24.28 19.28 2.95
C LYS A 56 -23.37 19.04 1.76
N CYS A 57 -22.42 18.11 1.86
CA CYS A 57 -21.52 17.80 0.78
C CYS A 57 -22.29 17.18 -0.41
N LYS A 58 -22.34 17.88 -1.55
CA LYS A 58 -23.09 17.47 -2.75
C LYS A 58 -22.42 16.33 -3.52
N VAL A 59 -21.20 15.95 -3.13
CA VAL A 59 -20.46 14.87 -3.79
C VAL A 59 -21.17 13.54 -3.51
N THR A 60 -21.70 12.94 -4.56
CA THR A 60 -22.49 11.69 -4.51
C THR A 60 -21.74 10.55 -3.83
N ALA A 61 -20.43 10.48 -4.02
CA ALA A 61 -19.56 9.49 -3.39
C ALA A 61 -19.53 9.60 -1.86
N PHE A 62 -19.59 10.83 -1.30
CA PHE A 62 -19.68 11.03 0.14
C PHE A 62 -21.07 10.66 0.68
N ARG A 63 -22.16 10.99 -0.04
CA ARG A 63 -23.52 10.62 0.39
C ARG A 63 -23.70 9.11 0.60
N LYS A 64 -23.07 8.28 -0.25
CA LYS A 64 -23.10 6.82 -0.11
C LYS A 64 -22.34 6.30 1.11
N LEU A 65 -21.36 7.07 1.61
CA LEU A 65 -20.50 6.68 2.73
C LEU A 65 -20.99 7.19 4.09
N SER A 66 -22.05 8.02 4.12
CA SER A 66 -22.59 8.63 5.35
C SER A 66 -21.48 9.16 6.27
N PRO A 67 -20.65 10.11 5.82
CA PRO A 67 -19.44 10.53 6.55
C PRO A 67 -19.78 11.13 7.90
N VAL A 68 -19.01 10.74 8.92
CA VAL A 68 -19.09 11.27 10.29
C VAL A 68 -17.78 12.00 10.60
N LEU A 69 -17.88 13.16 11.26
CA LEU A 69 -16.73 13.91 11.73
C LEU A 69 -16.46 13.52 13.19
N VAL A 70 -15.31 12.90 13.45
CA VAL A 70 -14.90 12.45 14.78
C VAL A 70 -13.53 13.03 15.06
N GLN A 71 -13.40 13.82 16.14
CA GLN A 71 -12.14 14.46 16.53
C GLN A 71 -11.48 15.23 15.37
N GLY A 72 -12.28 15.94 14.56
CA GLY A 72 -11.79 16.70 13.41
C GLY A 72 -11.50 15.88 12.15
N VAL A 73 -11.59 14.56 12.19
CA VAL A 73 -11.28 13.67 11.06
C VAL A 73 -12.55 13.07 10.46
N LEU A 74 -12.65 13.08 9.13
CA LEU A 74 -13.74 12.48 8.37
C LEU A 74 -13.56 10.96 8.31
N ARG A 75 -14.55 10.23 8.84
CA ARG A 75 -14.63 8.78 8.84
C ARG A 75 -15.89 8.30 8.14
N VAL A 76 -15.87 7.07 7.64
CA VAL A 76 -17.06 6.42 7.07
C VAL A 76 -18.04 6.07 8.20
N GLY A 77 -19.30 6.47 8.04
CA GLY A 77 -20.36 6.13 8.98
C GLY A 77 -21.19 4.92 8.56
N GLY A 78 -21.90 4.34 9.53
CA GLY A 78 -23.01 3.43 9.26
C GLY A 78 -22.71 1.93 9.39
N ARG A 79 -22.96 1.18 8.30
CA ARG A 79 -23.34 -0.25 8.17
C ARG A 79 -22.80 -1.28 9.17
N LEU A 80 -21.63 -1.06 9.76
CA LEU A 80 -20.97 -1.98 10.70
C LEU A 80 -21.08 -1.54 12.17
N SER A 81 -21.92 -0.55 12.48
CA SER A 81 -22.07 0.02 13.84
C SER A 81 -22.41 -1.01 14.92
N ARG A 82 -23.16 -2.07 14.58
CA ARG A 82 -23.55 -3.15 15.50
C ARG A 82 -22.58 -4.34 15.53
N SER A 83 -21.49 -4.32 14.76
CA SER A 83 -20.51 -5.41 14.77
C SER A 83 -19.67 -5.40 16.05
N GLN A 84 -18.98 -6.51 16.36
CA GLN A 84 -18.01 -6.56 17.47
C GLN A 84 -16.59 -6.11 17.06
N LEU A 85 -16.44 -5.51 15.88
CA LEU A 85 -15.15 -5.05 15.37
C LEU A 85 -14.60 -3.83 16.15
N ASN A 86 -13.29 -3.59 16.01
CA ASN A 86 -12.66 -2.40 16.57
C ASN A 86 -13.21 -1.13 15.93
N TYR A 87 -13.16 -0.02 16.67
CA TYR A 87 -13.72 1.26 16.21
C TYR A 87 -13.14 1.72 14.87
N ASP A 88 -11.83 1.60 14.68
CA ASP A 88 -11.17 1.99 13.42
C ASP A 88 -11.57 1.13 12.23
N GLN A 89 -11.87 -0.16 12.45
CA GLN A 89 -12.38 -1.05 11.40
C GLN A 89 -13.86 -0.77 11.08
N LYS A 90 -14.65 -0.38 12.08
CA LYS A 90 -16.04 0.03 11.89
C LYS A 90 -16.16 1.36 11.15
N HIS A 91 -15.26 2.28 11.46
CA HIS A 91 -15.27 3.66 11.01
C HIS A 91 -13.92 4.04 10.40
N PRO A 92 -13.56 3.46 9.24
CA PRO A 92 -12.29 3.72 8.60
C PRO A 92 -12.19 5.19 8.16
N VAL A 93 -10.97 5.71 8.19
CA VAL A 93 -10.69 7.12 7.89
C VAL A 93 -10.72 7.37 6.38
N ILE A 94 -11.44 8.41 5.95
CA ILE A 94 -11.61 8.69 4.52
C ILE A 94 -10.36 9.37 3.96
N LEU A 95 -9.78 8.80 2.92
CA LEU A 95 -8.60 9.34 2.23
C LEU A 95 -8.90 9.73 0.77
N PRO A 96 -8.33 10.84 0.28
CA PRO A 96 -8.42 11.21 -1.13
C PRO A 96 -7.64 10.23 -2.02
N SER A 97 -8.18 9.96 -3.21
CA SER A 97 -7.59 9.02 -4.16
C SER A 97 -6.28 9.50 -4.77
N ASP A 98 -6.17 10.81 -5.00
CA ASP A 98 -5.05 11.42 -5.72
C ASP A 98 -4.28 12.37 -4.82
N HIS A 99 -3.78 11.85 -3.71
CA HIS A 99 -2.89 12.59 -2.82
C HIS A 99 -1.61 11.80 -2.60
N HIS A 100 -0.49 12.51 -2.41
CA HIS A 100 0.81 11.87 -2.21
C HIS A 100 0.83 11.00 -0.94
N VAL A 101 0.30 11.53 0.17
CA VAL A 101 0.19 10.78 1.45
C VAL A 101 -0.60 9.48 1.27
N THR A 102 -1.71 9.49 0.53
CA THR A 102 -2.46 8.26 0.25
C THR A 102 -1.62 7.23 -0.49
N LYS A 103 -0.80 7.66 -1.46
CA LYS A 103 0.09 6.76 -2.20
C LYS A 103 1.12 6.13 -1.26
N LEU A 104 1.72 6.92 -0.37
CA LEU A 104 2.66 6.44 0.65
C LEU A 104 2.03 5.42 1.60
N ILE A 105 0.80 5.68 2.08
CA ILE A 105 0.06 4.74 2.93
C ILE A 105 -0.18 3.42 2.19
N ILE A 106 -0.59 3.48 0.92
CA ILE A 106 -0.78 2.27 0.10
C ILE A 106 0.55 1.52 -0.07
N GLU A 107 1.66 2.21 -0.33
CA GLU A 107 2.99 1.60 -0.48
C GLU A 107 3.46 0.94 0.82
N HIS A 108 3.20 1.56 1.97
CA HIS A 108 3.47 0.99 3.28
C HIS A 108 2.71 -0.33 3.49
N HIS A 109 1.38 -0.31 3.28
CA HIS A 109 0.56 -1.52 3.37
C HIS A 109 0.94 -2.57 2.31
N HIS A 110 1.38 -2.15 1.12
CA HIS A 110 1.83 -3.06 0.08
C HIS A 110 3.11 -3.80 0.47
N SER A 111 4.02 -3.09 1.13
CA SER A 111 5.28 -3.64 1.62
C SER A 111 5.08 -4.51 2.85
N SER A 112 4.17 -4.13 3.77
CA SER A 112 3.86 -4.90 4.98
C SER A 112 3.23 -6.26 4.67
N VAL A 113 2.40 -6.35 3.63
CA VAL A 113 1.88 -7.63 3.11
C VAL A 113 2.85 -8.36 2.18
N GLY A 114 4.12 -7.94 2.09
CA GLY A 114 5.16 -8.65 1.36
C GLY A 114 5.06 -8.59 -0.18
N HIS A 115 4.40 -7.57 -0.74
CA HIS A 115 4.19 -7.40 -2.18
C HIS A 115 3.36 -8.51 -2.86
N ILE A 116 2.46 -9.18 -2.14
CA ILE A 116 1.70 -10.33 -2.69
C ILE A 116 0.72 -9.93 -3.80
N GLY A 117 0.11 -8.74 -3.71
CA GLY A 117 -0.75 -8.23 -4.77
C GLY A 117 -1.80 -7.23 -4.31
N ALA A 118 -2.60 -6.73 -5.24
CA ALA A 118 -3.57 -5.67 -4.98
C ALA A 118 -4.70 -6.07 -4.04
N GLY A 119 -5.20 -7.31 -4.11
CA GLY A 119 -6.29 -7.77 -3.25
C GLY A 119 -5.90 -7.79 -1.76
N MET A 120 -4.72 -8.34 -1.44
CA MET A 120 -4.24 -8.38 -0.06
C MET A 120 -3.89 -7.01 0.48
N THR A 121 -3.22 -6.17 -0.32
CA THR A 121 -2.96 -4.78 0.05
C THR A 121 -4.26 -4.02 0.30
N TRP A 122 -5.29 -4.25 -0.53
CA TRP A 122 -6.60 -3.64 -0.36
C TRP A 122 -7.28 -4.06 0.95
N ALA A 123 -7.28 -5.35 1.26
CA ALA A 123 -7.86 -5.87 2.51
C ALA A 123 -7.15 -5.31 3.75
N SER A 124 -5.82 -5.26 3.74
CA SER A 124 -5.03 -4.66 4.83
C SER A 124 -5.34 -3.17 5.00
N LEU A 125 -5.43 -2.44 3.90
CA LEU A 125 -5.74 -1.00 3.90
C LEU A 125 -7.16 -0.72 4.45
N TRP A 126 -8.15 -1.53 4.07
CA TRP A 126 -9.55 -1.36 4.45
C TRP A 126 -9.84 -1.48 5.94
N ASN A 127 -8.97 -2.15 6.71
CA ASN A 127 -9.12 -2.24 8.15
C ASN A 127 -8.95 -0.89 8.88
N HIS A 128 -8.30 0.08 8.26
CA HIS A 128 -8.00 1.38 8.88
C HIS A 128 -8.42 2.57 8.01
N HIS A 129 -8.35 2.41 6.68
CA HIS A 129 -8.44 3.51 5.72
C HIS A 129 -9.43 3.22 4.60
N TRP A 130 -10.28 4.20 4.31
CA TRP A 130 -11.20 4.20 3.19
C TRP A 130 -10.73 5.17 2.09
N VAL A 131 -10.02 4.64 1.10
CA VAL A 131 -9.57 5.44 -0.05
C VAL A 131 -10.69 5.59 -1.07
N MET A 132 -11.01 6.83 -1.45
CA MET A 132 -11.94 7.12 -2.53
C MET A 132 -11.47 6.44 -3.83
N ARG A 133 -12.36 5.72 -4.54
CA ARG A 133 -11.99 4.93 -5.74
C ARG A 133 -10.79 3.98 -5.51
N GLY A 134 -10.61 3.51 -4.27
CA GLY A 134 -9.31 2.99 -3.84
C GLY A 134 -8.82 1.73 -4.57
N GLY A 135 -9.69 0.84 -5.04
CA GLY A 135 -9.25 -0.33 -5.82
C GLY A 135 -8.54 0.03 -7.13
N ALA A 136 -8.89 1.16 -7.76
CA ALA A 136 -8.17 1.66 -8.93
C ALA A 136 -6.84 2.31 -8.52
N THR A 137 -6.84 3.09 -7.44
CA THR A 137 -5.66 3.74 -6.88
C THR A 137 -4.61 2.73 -6.44
N VAL A 138 -5.01 1.68 -5.72
CA VAL A 138 -4.10 0.62 -5.24
C VAL A 138 -3.44 -0.09 -6.40
N ARG A 139 -4.20 -0.49 -7.44
CA ARG A 139 -3.61 -1.08 -8.65
C ARG A 139 -2.63 -0.15 -9.35
N LYS A 140 -2.94 1.15 -9.42
CA LYS A 140 -2.05 2.16 -10.01
C LYS A 140 -0.74 2.30 -9.24
N VAL A 141 -0.79 2.29 -7.90
CA VAL A 141 0.40 2.37 -7.04
C VAL A 141 1.23 1.09 -7.15
N ILE A 142 0.61 -0.08 -7.03
CA ILE A 142 1.30 -1.37 -7.11
C ILE A 142 1.91 -1.60 -8.49
N GLY A 143 1.26 -1.15 -9.57
CA GLY A 143 1.81 -1.23 -10.92
C GLY A 143 3.12 -0.46 -11.11
N LYS A 144 3.40 0.53 -10.27
CA LYS A 144 4.67 1.27 -10.24
C LYS A 144 5.74 0.61 -9.36
N CYS A 145 5.37 -0.36 -8.52
CA CYS A 145 6.31 -1.04 -7.64
C CYS A 145 7.26 -1.93 -8.46
N LEU A 146 8.56 -1.63 -8.41
CA LEU A 146 9.58 -2.39 -9.13
C LEU A 146 9.67 -3.84 -8.67
N THR A 147 9.56 -4.09 -7.37
CA THR A 147 9.58 -5.44 -6.78
C THR A 147 8.47 -6.31 -7.36
N SER A 148 7.24 -5.79 -7.34
CA SER A 148 6.06 -6.47 -7.88
C SER A 148 6.16 -6.65 -9.40
N ARG A 149 6.67 -5.64 -10.12
CA ARG A 149 6.85 -5.72 -11.57
C ARG A 149 7.88 -6.76 -11.97
N LYS A 150 8.98 -6.89 -11.21
CA LYS A 150 10.01 -7.92 -11.41
C LYS A 150 9.49 -9.32 -11.10
N ARG A 151 8.78 -9.48 -9.97
CA ARG A 151 8.21 -10.79 -9.56
C ARG A 151 7.13 -11.29 -10.51
N ASN A 152 6.30 -10.38 -11.02
CA ASN A 152 5.20 -10.69 -11.93
C ASN A 152 5.60 -10.52 -13.41
N ALA A 153 6.88 -10.33 -13.72
CA ALA A 153 7.34 -10.24 -15.09
C ALA A 153 7.05 -11.56 -15.81
N LEU A 154 6.44 -11.46 -16.99
CA LEU A 154 6.27 -12.63 -17.85
C LEU A 154 7.66 -13.22 -18.14
N PRO A 155 7.84 -14.56 -18.01
CA PRO A 155 9.05 -15.20 -18.47
C PRO A 155 9.29 -14.81 -19.93
N GLY A 156 10.52 -14.41 -20.25
CA GLY A 156 10.89 -14.19 -21.65
C GLY A 156 10.63 -15.48 -22.44
N GLN A 157 10.04 -15.34 -23.62
CA GLN A 157 9.93 -16.47 -24.52
C GLN A 157 11.34 -16.82 -25.00
N GLN A 158 11.83 -17.99 -24.60
CA GLN A 158 13.06 -18.52 -25.15
C GLN A 158 12.78 -18.88 -26.62
N TYR A 159 13.38 -18.13 -27.54
CA TYR A 159 13.41 -18.53 -28.94
C TYR A 159 14.34 -19.74 -29.05
N MET A 160 13.78 -20.95 -29.13
CA MET A 160 14.56 -22.13 -29.47
C MET A 160 14.82 -22.07 -30.97
N THR A 161 16.07 -21.79 -31.33
CA THR A 161 16.55 -21.98 -32.70
C THR A 161 16.46 -23.46 -33.08
N ASP A 162 16.48 -23.75 -34.38
CA ASP A 162 16.56 -25.12 -34.87
C ASP A 162 17.72 -25.87 -34.22
N LEU A 163 17.49 -27.15 -33.93
CA LEU A 163 18.53 -28.01 -33.38
C LEU A 163 19.64 -28.17 -34.44
N PRO A 164 20.93 -28.07 -34.03
CA PRO A 164 22.02 -28.23 -34.98
C PRO A 164 21.99 -29.64 -35.56
N ALA A 165 22.31 -29.78 -36.85
CA ALA A 165 22.24 -31.06 -37.59
C ALA A 165 22.84 -32.27 -36.84
N PRO A 166 23.99 -32.16 -36.15
CA PRO A 166 24.55 -33.27 -35.36
C PRO A 166 23.66 -33.83 -34.26
N ARG A 167 22.64 -33.08 -33.79
CA ARG A 167 21.69 -33.52 -32.75
C ARG A 167 20.49 -34.30 -33.33
N VAL A 168 20.27 -34.23 -34.64
CA VAL A 168 19.09 -34.81 -35.32
C VAL A 168 19.48 -35.97 -36.24
N THR A 169 20.77 -36.07 -36.59
CA THR A 169 21.35 -37.18 -37.35
C THR A 169 21.59 -38.41 -36.46
N ALA A 170 20.82 -39.48 -36.64
CA ALA A 170 20.93 -40.75 -35.89
C ALA A 170 22.00 -41.72 -36.45
N ASP A 171 22.54 -41.38 -37.60
CA ASP A 171 23.46 -42.13 -38.45
C ASP A 171 24.93 -42.04 -38.01
N LYS A 172 25.24 -41.29 -36.96
CA LYS A 172 26.60 -41.07 -36.47
C LYS A 172 26.90 -41.87 -35.21
N PRO A 173 28.11 -42.45 -35.08
CA PRO A 173 28.48 -43.23 -33.90
C PRO A 173 28.56 -42.35 -32.64
N PRO A 174 28.49 -42.95 -31.44
CA PRO A 174 28.67 -42.22 -30.18
C PRO A 174 29.96 -41.38 -30.18
N PHE A 175 29.90 -40.17 -29.63
CA PHE A 175 31.02 -39.20 -29.56
C PHE A 175 31.51 -38.60 -30.90
N PHE A 176 30.81 -38.82 -32.01
CA PHE A 176 31.18 -38.23 -33.32
C PHE A 176 31.12 -36.69 -33.34
N SER A 177 30.28 -36.09 -32.51
CA SER A 177 30.21 -34.63 -32.35
C SER A 177 30.15 -34.31 -30.87
N VAL A 178 31.12 -33.52 -30.40
CA VAL A 178 31.21 -33.07 -29.01
C VAL A 178 30.99 -31.56 -28.99
N GLY A 179 30.03 -31.10 -28.19
CA GLY A 179 29.86 -29.68 -27.95
C GLY A 179 30.81 -29.22 -26.84
N ILE A 180 31.68 -28.26 -27.13
CA ILE A 180 32.46 -27.54 -26.12
C ILE A 180 31.78 -26.20 -25.90
N GLY A 181 31.17 -26.02 -24.74
CA GLY A 181 30.52 -24.78 -24.34
C GLY A 181 30.35 -24.72 -22.82
N PRO A 182 30.08 -23.53 -22.24
CA PRO A 182 29.82 -23.42 -20.82
C PRO A 182 28.65 -24.35 -20.45
N VAL A 183 28.88 -25.22 -19.46
CA VAL A 183 27.83 -26.01 -18.81
C VAL A 183 26.89 -25.01 -18.13
N TRP A 184 25.84 -24.61 -18.82
CA TRP A 184 24.73 -23.92 -18.20
C TRP A 184 23.93 -24.96 -17.43
N THR A 185 24.00 -24.91 -16.09
CA THR A 185 23.06 -25.63 -15.25
C THR A 185 21.64 -25.17 -15.60
N VAL A 186 20.82 -26.08 -16.11
CA VAL A 186 19.39 -25.87 -16.30
C VAL A 186 18.79 -25.65 -14.91
N CYS A 187 18.53 -24.40 -14.55
CA CYS A 187 17.73 -24.09 -13.37
C CYS A 187 16.26 -24.34 -13.72
N GLY A 188 15.85 -25.62 -13.68
CA GLY A 188 14.46 -26.01 -13.80
C GLY A 188 13.67 -25.41 -12.64
N LYS A 189 12.72 -24.51 -12.93
CA LYS A 189 11.71 -24.12 -11.95
C LYS A 189 10.86 -25.34 -11.65
N ALA A 190 11.12 -26.02 -10.53
CA ALA A 190 10.20 -26.99 -9.98
C ALA A 190 8.83 -26.30 -9.77
N ARG A 191 7.78 -26.80 -10.42
CA ARG A 191 6.41 -26.49 -10.00
C ARG A 191 6.22 -27.21 -8.66
N PRO A 192 5.79 -26.52 -7.58
CA PRO A 192 5.31 -27.25 -6.41
C PRO A 192 4.01 -27.94 -6.81
N GLN A 193 4.06 -29.25 -6.96
CA GLN A 193 2.85 -30.08 -6.88
C GLN A 193 2.53 -30.19 -5.40
N PHE A 194 1.51 -29.47 -4.94
CA PHE A 194 0.87 -29.79 -3.68
C PHE A 194 0.00 -31.03 -3.93
N SER A 195 0.34 -32.12 -3.25
CA SER A 195 -0.52 -33.28 -3.01
C SER A 195 -0.94 -33.26 -1.56
#